data_AF-Q82ZV3-F1
#
_entry.id   AF-Q82ZV3-F1
#
_cell.length_a   1.000
_cell.length_b   1.000
_cell.length_c   1.000
_cell.angle_alpha   90.00
_cell.angle_beta   90.00
_cell.angle_gamma   90.00
#
_symmetry.space_group_name_H-M   'P 1'
#
loop_
_entity.id
_entity.type
_entity.pdbx_description
1 polymer ?
#
loop_
_entity_poly.entity_id
_entity_poly.type
_entity_poly.pdbx_seq_one_letter_code
_entity_poly.pdbx_strand_id
1 'polypeptide(L)'
;MDPFDEIVIKNYLSFPLVLQKLLSIKKLRRIEFFSQNMATHIVFDELGMTTKGFRPDKEVEKLLLKLELIDKRIERTLFRQKHFERFWATLKPLEQQLLIRRFKYKEEVNCPHRLIESVLDEIEEIETAICLMENIELEENELSDDVEENLERMCDFFAL
;
A
#
# COMPACT_ATOMS: atom_id res chain seq x y z
N MET A 1 20.42 -8.47 10.90
CA MET A 1 19.40 -7.73 10.14
C MET A 1 18.55 -8.77 9.46
N ASP A 2 17.26 -8.75 9.73
CA ASP A 2 16.29 -9.69 9.17
C ASP A 2 16.10 -9.36 7.67
N PRO A 3 16.00 -10.35 6.76
CA PRO A 3 15.50 -10.12 5.41
C PRO A 3 14.25 -9.22 5.34
N PHE A 4 13.40 -9.29 6.36
CA PHE A 4 12.20 -8.47 6.49
C PHE A 4 12.53 -6.96 6.62
N ASP A 5 13.49 -6.60 7.47
CA ASP A 5 13.92 -5.21 7.68
C ASP A 5 14.36 -4.54 6.38
N GLU A 6 15.11 -5.28 5.54
CA GLU A 6 15.60 -4.77 4.26
C GLU A 6 14.44 -4.45 3.30
N ILE A 7 13.37 -5.25 3.32
CA ILE A 7 12.17 -5.05 2.48
C ILE A 7 11.41 -3.81 2.95
N VAL A 8 11.24 -3.66 4.27
CA VAL A 8 10.51 -2.54 4.87
C VAL A 8 11.19 -1.21 4.52
N ILE A 9 12.50 -1.10 4.75
CA ILE A 9 13.27 0.12 4.43
C ILE A 9 13.19 0.42 2.92
N LYS A 10 13.33 -0.60 2.08
CA LYS A 10 13.21 -0.44 0.63
C LYS A 10 11.84 0.09 0.21
N ASN A 11 10.76 -0.39 0.84
CA ASN A 11 9.40 0.06 0.55
C ASN A 11 9.25 1.55 0.87
N TYR A 12 9.74 1.97 2.04
CA TYR A 12 9.75 3.37 2.47
C TYR A 12 10.51 4.29 1.50
N LEU A 13 11.66 3.85 1.00
CA LEU A 13 12.43 4.57 -0.03
C LEU A 13 11.72 4.65 -1.40
N SER A 14 10.65 3.89 -1.59
CA SER A 14 9.92 3.78 -2.87
C SER A 14 8.52 4.41 -2.84
N PHE A 15 8.09 5.03 -1.74
CA PHE A 15 6.73 5.59 -1.62
C PHE A 15 6.31 6.55 -2.72
N PRO A 16 7.15 7.45 -3.25
CA PRO A 16 6.75 8.31 -4.37
C PRO A 16 6.25 7.51 -5.59
N LEU A 17 6.89 6.37 -5.88
CA LEU A 17 6.48 5.47 -6.96
C LEU A 17 5.19 4.72 -6.63
N VAL A 18 5.06 4.27 -5.38
CA VAL A 18 3.85 3.58 -4.89
C VAL A 18 2.64 4.52 -4.98
N LEU A 19 2.78 5.76 -4.54
CA LEU A 19 1.73 6.78 -4.60
C LEU A 19 1.29 7.04 -6.05
N GLN A 20 2.25 7.21 -6.96
CA GLN A 20 1.95 7.40 -8.38
C GLN A 20 1.21 6.19 -8.97
N LYS A 21 1.59 4.97 -8.58
CA LYS A 21 0.91 3.74 -8.97
C LYS A 21 -0.52 3.70 -8.44
N LEU A 22 -0.76 4.04 -7.18
CA LEU A 22 -2.10 4.08 -6.58
C LEU A 22 -3.01 5.10 -7.27
N LEU A 23 -2.52 6.31 -7.54
CA LEU A 23 -3.26 7.34 -8.29
C LEU A 23 -3.62 6.85 -9.70
N SER A 24 -2.70 6.15 -10.34
CA SER A 24 -2.90 5.56 -11.67
C SER A 24 -3.93 4.43 -11.64
N ILE A 25 -3.89 3.55 -10.63
CA ILE A 25 -4.88 2.50 -10.41
C ILE A 25 -6.27 3.11 -10.18
N LYS A 26 -6.37 4.14 -9.32
CA LYS A 26 -7.64 4.87 -9.08
C LYS A 26 -8.25 5.37 -10.38
N LYS A 27 -7.43 6.00 -11.24
CA LYS A 27 -7.86 6.49 -12.55
C LYS A 27 -8.28 5.36 -13.48
N LEU A 28 -7.49 4.29 -13.55
CA LEU A 28 -7.75 3.14 -14.42
C LEU A 28 -9.06 2.45 -14.05
N ARG A 29 -9.37 2.28 -12.76
CA ARG A 29 -10.65 1.70 -12.30
C ARG A 29 -11.86 2.50 -12.75
N ARG A 30 -11.76 3.82 -12.76
CA ARG A 30 -12.83 4.68 -13.31
C ARG A 30 -12.99 4.47 -14.81
N ILE A 31 -11.89 4.50 -15.56
CA ILE A 31 -11.91 4.30 -17.02
C ILE A 31 -12.50 2.93 -17.36
N GLU A 32 -12.03 1.88 -16.70
CA GLU A 32 -12.50 0.50 -16.87
C GLU A 32 -14.03 0.44 -16.69
N PHE A 33 -14.55 0.95 -15.58
CA PHE A 33 -15.98 0.96 -15.31
C PHE A 33 -16.80 1.67 -16.39
N PHE A 34 -16.40 2.88 -16.81
CA PHE A 34 -17.13 3.63 -17.83
C PHE A 34 -16.95 3.10 -19.25
N SER A 35 -15.97 2.22 -19.48
CA SER A 35 -15.72 1.56 -20.76
C SER A 35 -16.46 0.21 -20.92
N GLN A 36 -17.09 -0.29 -19.86
CA GLN A 36 -17.77 -1.59 -19.89
C GLN A 36 -19.04 -1.54 -20.73
N ASN A 37 -19.33 -2.67 -21.41
CA ASN A 37 -20.63 -2.86 -22.04
C ASN A 37 -21.70 -3.01 -20.94
N MET A 38 -22.74 -2.21 -21.04
CA MET A 38 -23.85 -2.18 -20.08
C MET A 38 -24.82 -3.37 -20.25
N ALA A 39 -24.43 -4.43 -20.96
CA ALA A 39 -25.20 -5.65 -21.17
C ALA A 39 -24.65 -6.80 -20.33
N THR A 40 -25.52 -7.52 -19.62
CA THR A 40 -25.11 -8.65 -18.76
C THR A 40 -25.36 -10.00 -19.41
N HIS A 41 -26.55 -10.19 -19.99
CA HIS A 41 -26.95 -11.43 -20.66
C HIS A 41 -28.12 -11.17 -21.60
N ILE A 42 -28.35 -12.11 -22.49
CA ILE A 42 -29.51 -12.13 -23.38
C ILE A 42 -30.58 -13.01 -22.73
N VAL A 43 -31.83 -12.53 -22.73
CA VAL A 43 -33.01 -13.24 -22.24
C VAL A 43 -33.92 -13.53 -23.42
N PHE A 44 -34.43 -14.76 -23.49
CA PHE A 44 -35.44 -15.16 -24.46
C PHE A 44 -36.78 -15.25 -23.72
N ASP A 45 -37.73 -14.41 -24.11
CA ASP A 45 -39.08 -14.38 -23.56
C ASP A 45 -40.13 -14.42 -24.68
N GLU A 46 -41.42 -14.40 -24.32
CA GLU A 46 -42.54 -14.44 -25.27
C GLU A 46 -42.56 -13.24 -26.24
N LEU A 47 -41.85 -12.16 -25.92
CA LEU A 47 -41.73 -10.95 -26.74
C LEU A 47 -40.50 -10.98 -27.66
N GLY A 48 -39.61 -11.98 -27.52
CA GLY A 48 -38.46 -12.22 -28.38
C GLY A 48 -37.14 -12.27 -27.63
N MET A 49 -36.07 -11.90 -28.33
CA MET A 49 -34.71 -11.85 -27.76
C MET A 49 -34.42 -10.45 -27.23
N THR A 50 -34.31 -10.29 -25.92
CA THR A 50 -34.03 -9.00 -25.27
C THR A 50 -32.70 -9.04 -24.52
N THR A 51 -31.95 -7.95 -24.55
CA THR A 51 -30.69 -7.84 -23.80
C THR A 51 -30.97 -7.24 -22.42
N LYS A 52 -30.62 -7.95 -21.35
CA LYS A 52 -30.70 -7.38 -20.00
C LYS A 52 -29.48 -6.54 -19.68
N GLY A 53 -29.75 -5.29 -19.30
CA GLY A 53 -28.73 -4.34 -18.89
C GLY A 53 -28.08 -4.68 -17.55
N PHE A 54 -26.89 -4.14 -17.32
CA PHE A 54 -26.26 -4.10 -16.00
C PHE A 54 -27.13 -3.30 -15.03
N ARG A 55 -27.06 -3.61 -13.73
CA ARG A 55 -27.76 -2.85 -12.70
C ARG A 55 -26.85 -1.70 -12.26
N PRO A 56 -27.12 -0.44 -12.67
CA PRO A 56 -26.21 0.66 -12.38
C PRO A 56 -26.02 0.86 -10.89
N ASP A 57 -27.09 0.79 -10.11
CA ASP A 57 -27.07 1.02 -8.67
C ASP A 57 -26.04 0.12 -7.95
N LYS A 58 -26.03 -1.18 -8.29
CA LYS A 58 -25.14 -2.17 -7.67
C LYS A 58 -23.70 -2.04 -8.14
N GLU A 59 -23.49 -1.81 -9.43
CA GLU A 59 -22.15 -1.76 -9.99
C GLU A 59 -21.44 -0.43 -9.68
N VAL A 60 -22.20 0.68 -9.61
CA VAL A 60 -21.68 1.97 -9.11
C VAL A 60 -21.32 1.87 -7.63
N GLU A 61 -22.16 1.27 -6.79
CA GLU A 61 -21.85 1.04 -5.37
C GLU A 61 -20.54 0.26 -5.19
N LYS A 62 -20.37 -0.86 -5.92
CA LYS A 62 -19.12 -1.64 -5.91
C LYS A 62 -17.91 -0.82 -6.34
N LEU A 63 -18.06 0.05 -7.35
CA LEU A 63 -16.98 0.94 -7.78
C LEU A 63 -16.62 1.92 -6.65
N LEU A 64 -17.61 2.54 -6.02
CA LEU A 64 -17.38 3.51 -4.94
C LEU A 64 -16.64 2.87 -3.77
N LEU A 65 -17.04 1.68 -3.32
CA LEU A 65 -16.35 0.95 -2.26
C LEU A 65 -14.87 0.68 -2.62
N LYS A 66 -14.60 0.25 -3.87
CA LYS A 66 -13.22 0.03 -4.34
C LYS A 66 -12.41 1.32 -4.38
N LEU A 67 -13.01 2.42 -4.80
CA LEU A 67 -12.35 3.73 -4.84
C LEU A 67 -12.05 4.24 -3.42
N GLU A 68 -12.95 4.01 -2.47
CA GLU A 68 -12.76 4.38 -1.07
C GLU A 68 -11.57 3.63 -0.45
N LEU A 69 -11.44 2.32 -0.71
CA LEU A 69 -10.26 1.55 -0.26
C LEU A 69 -8.95 2.11 -0.83
N ILE A 70 -8.95 2.44 -2.12
CA ILE A 70 -7.78 3.07 -2.76
C ILE A 70 -7.48 4.42 -2.12
N ASP A 71 -8.50 5.20 -1.78
CA ASP A 71 -8.35 6.52 -1.15
C ASP A 71 -7.76 6.42 0.26
N LYS A 72 -8.27 5.51 1.10
CA LYS A 72 -7.68 5.21 2.41
C LYS A 72 -6.20 4.79 2.29
N ARG A 73 -5.88 3.99 1.27
CA ARG A 73 -4.49 3.56 1.04
C ARG A 73 -3.60 4.71 0.58
N ILE A 74 -4.12 5.63 -0.24
CA ILE A 74 -3.41 6.86 -0.63
C ILE A 74 -3.15 7.74 0.60
N GLU A 75 -4.16 7.96 1.45
CA GLU A 75 -4.03 8.77 2.66
C GLU A 75 -2.94 8.24 3.60
N ARG A 76 -2.93 6.93 3.86
CA ARG A 76 -1.87 6.31 4.66
C ARG A 76 -0.51 6.38 4.00
N THR A 77 -0.42 6.16 2.70
CA THR A 77 0.86 6.28 1.97
C THR A 77 1.40 7.72 2.03
N LEU A 78 0.52 8.71 1.93
CA LEU A 78 0.87 10.13 2.09
C LEU A 78 1.34 10.43 3.52
N PHE A 79 0.69 9.85 4.53
CA PHE A 79 1.14 9.97 5.92
C PHE A 79 2.54 9.40 6.10
N ARG A 80 2.77 8.14 5.68
CA ARG A 80 4.07 7.49 5.74
C ARG A 80 5.15 8.32 5.04
N GLN A 81 4.88 8.74 3.81
CA GLN A 81 5.81 9.55 3.03
C GLN A 81 6.15 10.87 3.72
N LYS A 82 5.15 11.61 4.20
CA LYS A 82 5.34 12.91 4.85
C LYS A 82 6.22 12.82 6.10
N HIS A 83 6.00 11.80 6.92
CA HIS A 83 6.76 11.62 8.16
C HIS A 83 8.17 11.09 7.86
N PHE A 84 8.28 10.10 6.99
CA PHE A 84 9.57 9.57 6.59
C PHE A 84 10.46 10.60 5.88
N GLU A 85 9.89 11.48 5.04
CA GLU A 85 10.64 12.58 4.40
C GLU A 85 11.22 13.56 5.42
N ARG A 86 10.53 13.80 6.54
CA ARG A 86 11.03 14.65 7.63
C ARG A 86 12.21 14.01 8.31
N PHE A 87 12.11 12.74 8.67
CA PHE A 87 13.23 11.97 9.21
C PHE A 87 14.40 11.92 8.24
N TRP A 88 14.12 11.63 6.96
CA TRP A 88 15.13 11.56 5.91
C TRP A 88 15.93 12.86 5.79
N ALA A 89 15.26 14.01 5.94
CA ALA A 89 15.91 15.32 5.92
C ALA A 89 16.85 15.58 7.11
N THR A 90 16.73 14.83 8.21
CA THR A 90 17.65 14.91 9.35
C THR A 90 18.96 14.15 9.13
N LEU A 91 18.95 13.16 8.24
CA LEU A 91 20.13 12.35 7.92
C LEU A 91 21.16 13.16 7.14
N LYS A 92 22.45 12.89 7.38
CA LYS A 92 23.53 13.50 6.62
C LYS A 92 23.49 12.99 5.17
N PRO A 93 23.95 13.79 4.19
CA PRO A 93 23.98 13.36 2.78
C PRO A 93 24.72 12.03 2.54
N LEU A 94 25.78 11.77 3.31
CA LEU A 94 26.53 10.51 3.22
C LEU A 94 25.72 9.33 3.76
N GLU A 95 24.97 9.51 4.85
CA GLU A 95 24.09 8.49 5.43
C GLU A 95 22.95 8.14 4.45
N GLN A 96 22.31 9.15 3.87
CA GLN A 96 21.31 8.99 2.82
C GLN A 96 21.86 8.18 1.62
N GLN A 97 23.07 8.50 1.16
CA GLN A 97 23.70 7.78 0.05
C GLN A 97 24.01 6.32 0.39
N LEU A 98 24.49 6.03 1.60
CA LEU A 98 24.74 4.65 2.05
C LEU A 98 23.44 3.83 2.06
N LEU A 99 22.36 4.40 2.62
CA LEU A 99 21.05 3.76 2.66
C LEU A 99 20.49 3.51 1.26
N ILE A 100 20.58 4.49 0.35
CA ILE A 100 20.14 4.32 -1.03
C ILE A 100 20.92 3.20 -1.73
N ARG A 101 22.27 3.22 -1.66
CA ARG A 101 23.10 2.20 -2.30
C ARG A 101 22.79 0.80 -1.77
N ARG A 102 22.67 0.66 -0.45
CA ARG A 102 22.36 -0.61 0.20
C ARG A 102 20.95 -1.11 -0.14
N PHE A 103 19.91 -0.32 0.12
CA PHE A 103 18.52 -0.81 0.11
C PHE A 103 17.81 -0.61 -1.22
N LYS A 104 18.18 0.41 -2.01
CA LYS A 104 17.58 0.67 -3.32
C LYS A 104 18.32 -0.03 -4.45
N TYR A 105 19.65 0.02 -4.45
CA TYR A 105 20.49 -0.55 -5.51
C TYR A 105 21.06 -1.93 -5.18
N LYS A 106 20.87 -2.43 -3.95
CA LYS A 106 21.38 -3.73 -3.49
C LYS A 106 22.90 -3.86 -3.62
N GLU A 107 23.62 -2.75 -3.50
CA GLU A 107 25.08 -2.77 -3.50
C GLU A 107 25.60 -3.30 -2.16
N GLU A 108 26.72 -4.01 -2.19
CA GLU A 108 27.44 -4.47 -1.00
C GLU A 108 28.18 -3.31 -0.33
N VAL A 109 27.41 -2.38 0.23
CA VAL A 109 27.92 -1.23 0.98
C VAL A 109 27.67 -1.47 2.46
N ASN A 110 28.70 -1.26 3.28
CA ASN A 110 28.60 -1.44 4.72
C ASN A 110 27.92 -0.21 5.33
N CYS A 111 26.71 -0.39 5.87
CA CYS A 111 25.95 0.66 6.50
C CYS A 111 26.12 0.55 8.03
N PRO A 112 26.41 1.66 8.75
CA PRO A 112 26.53 1.61 10.21
C PRO A 112 25.27 1.03 10.84
N HIS A 113 25.41 0.08 11.77
CA HIS A 113 24.25 -0.58 12.38
C HIS A 113 23.28 0.42 13.05
N ARG A 114 23.84 1.42 13.74
CA ARG A 114 23.06 2.51 14.36
C ARG A 114 22.21 3.31 13.36
N LEU A 115 22.68 3.44 12.11
CA LEU A 115 21.93 4.13 11.07
C LEU A 115 20.75 3.28 10.61
N ILE A 116 20.93 1.97 10.54
CA ILE A 116 19.85 1.03 10.22
C ILE A 116 18.80 1.01 11.34
N GLU A 117 19.23 0.85 12.59
CA GLU A 117 18.35 0.87 13.76
C GLU A 117 17.53 2.16 13.80
N SER A 118 18.17 3.32 13.66
CA SER A 118 17.47 4.61 13.65
C SER A 118 16.42 4.74 12.53
N VAL A 119 16.63 4.09 11.38
CA VAL A 119 15.64 4.08 10.28
C VAL A 119 14.47 3.17 10.64
N LEU A 120 14.74 2.01 11.23
CA LEU A 120 13.71 1.06 11.64
C LEU A 120 12.86 1.62 12.78
N ASP A 121 13.48 2.27 13.77
CA ASP A 121 12.78 2.94 14.88
C ASP A 121 11.78 3.99 14.36
N GLU A 122 12.20 4.83 13.40
CA GLU A 122 11.30 5.81 12.79
C GLU A 122 10.14 5.13 12.03
N ILE A 123 10.43 4.04 11.31
CA ILE A 123 9.39 3.30 10.60
C ILE A 123 8.38 2.71 11.58
N GLU A 124 8.85 2.14 12.69
CA GLU A 124 7.99 1.61 13.75
C GLU A 124 7.11 2.71 14.36
N GLU A 125 7.67 3.89 14.63
CA GLU A 125 6.90 5.04 15.13
C GLU A 125 5.80 5.46 14.14
N ILE A 126 6.11 5.53 12.85
CA ILE A 126 5.16 5.87 11.79
C ILE A 126 4.03 4.84 11.70
N GLU A 127 4.35 3.55 11.69
CA GLU A 127 3.33 2.49 11.61
C GLU A 127 2.47 2.43 12.86
N THR A 128 3.07 2.61 14.04
CA THR A 128 2.34 2.71 15.31
C THR A 128 1.35 3.87 15.29
N ALA A 129 1.77 5.03 14.79
CA ALA A 129 0.89 6.18 14.65
C ALA A 129 -0.30 5.89 13.72
N ILE A 130 -0.09 5.17 12.62
CA ILE A 130 -1.17 4.76 11.70
C ILE A 130 -2.14 3.80 12.40
N CYS A 131 -1.64 2.80 13.12
CA CYS A 131 -2.48 1.84 13.84
C CYS A 131 -3.40 2.55 14.85
N LEU A 132 -2.85 3.52 15.59
CA LEU A 132 -3.60 4.34 16.53
C LEU A 132 -4.66 5.21 15.82
N MET A 133 -4.33 5.79 14.66
CA MET A 133 -5.28 6.59 13.87
C MET A 133 -6.46 5.74 13.36
N GLU A 134 -6.23 4.47 13.05
CA GLU A 134 -7.24 3.56 12.52
C GLU A 134 -8.04 2.82 13.61
N ASN A 135 -7.76 3.08 14.90
CA ASN A 135 -8.28 2.34 16.05
C ASN A 135 -8.07 0.82 15.92
N ILE A 136 -6.93 0.41 15.35
CA ILE A 136 -6.53 -0.99 15.32
C ILE A 136 -5.96 -1.31 16.70
N GLU A 137 -6.57 -2.24 17.43
CA GLU A 137 -6.03 -2.74 18.68
C GLU A 137 -4.71 -3.46 18.37
N LEU A 138 -3.60 -2.94 18.90
CA LEU A 138 -2.32 -3.63 18.89
C LEU A 138 -2.43 -4.79 19.88
N GLU A 139 -2.89 -5.96 19.43
CA GLU A 139 -2.70 -7.18 20.22
C GLU A 139 -1.19 -7.37 20.41
N GLU A 140 -0.77 -7.53 21.67
CA GLU A 140 0.63 -7.76 22.02
C GLU A 140 1.16 -8.96 21.24
N ASN A 141 2.13 -8.70 20.37
CA ASN A 141 2.87 -9.62 19.52
C ASN A 141 2.89 -11.09 19.99
N GLU A 142 2.11 -11.93 19.33
CA GLU A 142 2.57 -13.29 18.98
C GLU A 142 2.73 -13.32 17.45
N LEU A 143 3.88 -12.84 16.96
CA LEU A 143 4.37 -13.23 15.65
C LEU A 143 4.45 -14.76 15.67
N SER A 144 3.70 -15.42 14.79
CA SER A 144 3.79 -16.88 14.68
C SER A 144 5.17 -17.25 14.14
N ASP A 145 5.65 -18.47 14.39
CA ASP A 145 6.90 -18.96 13.78
C ASP A 145 6.79 -19.08 12.24
N ASP A 146 5.60 -18.88 11.66
CA ASP A 146 5.35 -18.92 10.23
C ASP A 146 5.53 -17.54 9.58
N VAL A 147 6.63 -17.41 8.85
CA VAL A 147 7.02 -16.21 8.12
C VAL A 147 6.01 -15.86 7.04
N GLU A 148 5.35 -16.84 6.42
CA GLU A 148 4.33 -16.62 5.39
C GLU A 148 3.03 -16.06 5.99
N GLU A 149 2.62 -16.56 7.16
CA GLU A 149 1.41 -16.10 7.85
C GLU A 149 1.60 -14.68 8.41
N ASN A 150 2.79 -14.36 8.93
CA ASN A 150 3.13 -12.99 9.34
C ASN A 150 3.24 -12.04 8.13
N LEU A 151 3.74 -12.50 6.98
CA LEU A 151 3.77 -11.75 5.73
C LEU A 151 2.36 -11.49 5.19
N GLU A 152 1.44 -12.43 5.31
CA GLU A 152 0.06 -12.28 4.88
C GLU A 152 -0.69 -11.30 5.79
N ARG A 153 -0.53 -11.40 7.11
CA ARG A 153 -1.06 -10.42 8.08
C ARG A 153 -0.48 -9.02 7.88
N MET A 154 0.83 -8.89 7.64
CA MET A 154 1.43 -7.59 7.37
C MET A 154 1.08 -7.07 5.97
N CYS A 155 0.93 -7.95 4.98
CA CYS A 155 0.37 -7.58 3.69
C CYS A 155 -1.05 -7.05 3.86
N ASP A 156 -1.88 -7.61 4.73
CA ASP A 156 -3.18 -7.06 5.09
C ASP A 156 -3.06 -5.73 5.85
N PHE A 157 -2.08 -5.53 6.74
CA PHE A 157 -1.78 -4.21 7.34
C PHE A 157 -1.28 -3.16 6.31
N PHE A 158 -0.60 -3.59 5.25
CA PHE A 158 -0.12 -2.73 4.15
C PHE A 158 -1.08 -2.67 2.94
N ALA A 159 -2.15 -3.49 2.91
CA ALA A 159 -3.08 -3.64 1.78
C ALA A 159 -4.55 -3.42 2.11
N LEU A 160 -4.98 -3.47 3.38
CA LEU A 160 -6.21 -2.81 3.82
C LEU A 160 -6.06 -1.32 3.63
#